data_AF-A0A956N865-F1
#
_entry.id   AF-A0A956N865-F1
#
_cell.length_a   1.000
_cell.length_b   1.000
_cell.length_c   1.000
_cell.angle_alpha   90.00
_cell.angle_beta   90.00
_cell.angle_gamma   90.00
#
_symmetry.space_group_name_H-M   'P 1'
#
loop_
_entity.id
_entity.type
_entity.pdbx_description
1 polymer ?
#
loop_
_entity_poly.entity_id
_entity_poly.type
_entity_poly.pdbx_seq_one_letter_code
_entity_poly.pdbx_strand_id
1 'polypeptide(L)'
;SELKHIIPYHGNADFVVNSSLAYELPYLKRHCFAAFEPFLATYRGDPSRLDGVIRAERVQRLLASIADVENDDLVPPTSLLREFIGGSAYDVH
;
A
#
# COMPACT_ATOMS: atom_id res chain seq x y z
N SER A 1 7.75 5.67 -18.03
CA SER A 1 7.71 5.80 -16.56
C SER A 1 6.82 6.96 -16.17
N GLU A 2 6.33 7.00 -14.93
CA GLU A 2 5.57 8.14 -14.38
C GLU A 2 6.22 9.48 -14.68
N LEU A 3 7.55 9.59 -14.52
CA LEU A 3 8.32 10.80 -14.80
C LEU A 3 8.17 11.34 -16.24
N LYS A 4 7.92 10.45 -17.21
CA LYS A 4 7.78 10.84 -18.63
C LYS A 4 6.32 11.06 -19.05
N HIS A 5 5.39 10.35 -18.42
CA HIS A 5 4.00 10.26 -18.92
C HIS A 5 2.93 10.73 -17.92
N ILE A 6 3.25 10.85 -16.63
CA ILE A 6 2.30 11.23 -15.58
C ILE A 6 2.68 12.58 -14.98
N ILE A 7 3.89 12.70 -14.42
CA ILE A 7 4.33 13.91 -13.70
C ILE A 7 4.26 15.19 -14.56
N PRO A 8 4.71 15.21 -15.83
CA PRO A 8 4.67 16.43 -16.64
C PRO A 8 3.26 16.93 -16.96
N TYR A 9 2.26 16.04 -16.92
CA TYR A 9 0.88 16.34 -17.30
C TYR A 9 -0.05 16.52 -16.10
N HIS A 10 0.45 16.32 -14.87
CA HIS A 10 -0.36 16.43 -13.65
C HIS A 10 -1.04 17.81 -13.50
N GLY A 11 -0.39 18.89 -13.94
CA GLY A 11 -0.96 20.24 -13.90
C GLY A 11 -2.07 20.51 -14.93
N ASN A 12 -2.26 19.61 -15.90
CA ASN A 12 -3.28 19.73 -16.94
C ASN A 12 -4.55 18.94 -16.62
N ALA A 13 -4.63 18.28 -15.46
CA ALA A 13 -5.80 17.50 -15.08
C ALA A 13 -6.98 18.40 -14.72
N ASP A 14 -8.16 18.11 -15.26
CA ASP A 14 -9.40 18.82 -14.90
C ASP A 14 -9.79 18.55 -13.45
N PHE A 15 -9.52 17.34 -12.95
CA PHE A 15 -9.85 16.91 -11.60
C PHE A 15 -8.73 16.06 -11.00
N VAL A 16 -8.48 16.26 -9.70
CA VAL A 16 -7.62 15.40 -8.88
C VAL A 16 -8.47 14.85 -7.75
N VAL A 17 -8.54 13.52 -7.65
CA VAL A 17 -9.29 12.83 -6.60
C VAL A 17 -8.29 12.17 -5.66
N ASN A 18 -8.44 12.42 -4.36
CA ASN A 18 -7.67 11.77 -3.32
C ASN A 18 -8.55 10.72 -2.61
N SER A 19 -8.23 9.45 -2.81
CA SER A 19 -8.94 8.32 -2.20
C SER A 19 -8.31 7.80 -0.92
N SER A 20 -7.37 8.54 -0.32
CA SER A 20 -6.67 8.13 0.90
C SER A 20 -7.65 7.94 2.06
N LEU A 21 -7.47 6.87 2.83
CA LEU A 21 -8.27 6.58 4.01
C LEU A 21 -7.45 6.79 5.28
N ALA A 22 -7.98 7.53 6.25
CA ALA A 22 -7.26 7.87 7.49
C ALA A 22 -6.82 6.64 8.31
N TYR A 23 -7.52 5.51 8.16
CA TYR A 23 -7.28 4.26 8.86
C TYR A 23 -6.53 3.21 8.02
N GLU A 24 -5.95 3.58 6.87
CA GLU A 24 -5.38 2.61 5.92
C GLU A 24 -4.13 1.89 6.43
N LEU A 25 -3.22 2.61 7.12
CA LEU A 25 -1.91 2.08 7.51
C LEU A 25 -1.97 0.83 8.41
N PRO A 26 -2.82 0.75 9.46
CA PRO A 26 -2.97 -0.47 10.26
C PRO A 26 -3.38 -1.70 9.44
N TYR A 27 -4.26 -1.54 8.46
CA TYR A 27 -4.70 -2.64 7.60
C TYR A 27 -3.62 -3.04 6.57
N LEU A 28 -2.89 -2.07 6.02
CA LEU A 28 -1.70 -2.36 5.21
C LEU A 28 -0.66 -3.15 6.01
N LYS A 29 -0.44 -2.79 7.29
CA LYS A 29 0.42 -3.58 8.17
C LYS A 29 -0.12 -5.01 8.31
N ARG A 30 -1.38 -5.17 8.69
CA ARG A 30 -2.01 -6.49 8.87
C ARG A 30 -1.82 -7.41 7.67
N HIS A 31 -2.07 -6.91 6.46
CA HIS A 31 -2.12 -7.75 5.25
C HIS A 31 -0.77 -7.87 4.53
N CYS A 32 0.14 -6.90 4.66
CA CYS A 32 1.40 -6.88 3.90
C CYS A 32 2.67 -7.05 4.75
N PHE A 33 2.64 -6.79 6.05
CA PHE A 33 3.86 -6.67 6.86
C PHE A 33 4.70 -7.95 6.88
N ALA A 34 4.05 -9.12 6.93
CA ALA A 34 4.72 -10.41 6.95
C ALA A 34 5.50 -10.71 5.65
N ALA A 35 5.14 -10.08 4.53
CA ALA A 35 5.81 -10.29 3.24
C ALA A 35 7.16 -9.57 3.11
N PHE A 36 7.44 -8.59 3.97
CA PHE A 36 8.68 -7.80 3.88
C PHE A 36 9.91 -8.65 4.21
N GLU A 37 9.87 -9.48 5.27
CA GLU A 37 11.05 -10.24 5.68
C GLU A 37 11.52 -11.23 4.59
N PRO A 38 10.64 -12.07 3.99
CA PRO A 38 11.03 -12.92 2.88
C PRO A 38 11.55 -12.14 1.66
N PHE A 39 10.91 -11.01 1.34
CA PHE A 39 11.35 -10.15 0.24
C PHE A 39 12.76 -9.61 0.47
N LEU A 40 13.03 -9.06 1.65
CA LEU A 40 14.33 -8.50 1.99
C LEU A 40 15.41 -9.59 2.05
N ALA A 41 15.11 -10.75 2.64
CA ALA A 41 16.03 -11.88 2.66
C ALA A 41 16.41 -12.34 1.25
N THR A 42 15.48 -12.31 0.31
CA THR A 42 15.70 -12.73 -1.08
C THR A 42 16.58 -11.73 -1.85
N TYR A 43 16.34 -10.42 -1.67
CA TYR A 43 16.87 -9.40 -2.59
C TYR A 43 17.97 -8.50 -2.01
N ARG A 44 18.25 -8.53 -0.70
CA ARG A 44 19.25 -7.64 -0.07
C ARG A 44 20.65 -7.73 -0.69
N GLY A 45 21.00 -8.88 -1.27
CA GLY A 45 22.30 -9.11 -1.94
C GLY A 45 22.32 -8.82 -3.44
N ASP A 46 21.20 -8.44 -4.07
CA ASP A 46 21.10 -8.21 -5.51
C ASP A 46 21.23 -6.70 -5.83
N PRO A 47 22.37 -6.25 -6.42
CA PRO A 47 22.57 -4.84 -6.75
C PRO A 47 21.53 -4.29 -7.73
N SER A 48 20.95 -5.14 -8.59
CA SER A 48 19.90 -4.74 -9.53
C SER A 48 18.57 -4.41 -8.84
N ARG A 49 18.42 -4.82 -7.57
CA ARG A 49 17.20 -4.62 -6.76
C ARG A 49 17.39 -3.64 -5.61
N LEU A 50 18.55 -2.98 -5.51
CA LEU A 50 18.91 -2.10 -4.40
C LEU A 50 17.84 -1.03 -4.10
N ASP A 51 17.28 -0.36 -5.12
CA ASP A 51 16.20 0.64 -4.92
C ASP A 51 14.94 0.01 -4.28
N GLY A 52 14.56 -1.19 -4.73
CA GLY A 52 13.43 -1.92 -4.17
C GLY A 52 13.67 -2.32 -2.71
N VAL A 53 14.87 -2.79 -2.39
CA VAL A 53 15.29 -3.13 -1.01
C VAL A 53 15.23 -1.91 -0.10
N ILE A 54 15.81 -0.78 -0.51
CA ILE A 54 15.81 0.46 0.28
C ILE A 54 14.38 0.94 0.56
N ARG A 55 13.50 0.89 -0.46
CA ARG A 55 12.08 1.26 -0.30
C ARG A 55 11.36 0.29 0.64
N ALA A 56 11.60 -1.00 0.50
CA ALA A 56 10.99 -2.02 1.32
C ALA A 56 11.38 -1.87 2.80
N GLU A 57 12.66 -1.66 3.11
CA GLU A 57 13.12 -1.43 4.49
C GLU A 57 12.51 -0.15 5.09
N ARG A 58 12.37 0.91 4.28
CA ARG A 58 11.72 2.16 4.73
C ARG A 58 10.24 1.95 5.04
N VAL A 59 9.50 1.26 4.17
CA VAL A 59 8.07 0.97 4.38
C VAL A 59 7.86 0.01 5.54
N GLN A 60 8.67 -1.05 5.64
CA GLN A 60 8.63 -1.98 6.78
C GLN A 60 8.84 -1.22 8.10
N ARG A 61 9.82 -0.32 8.18
CA ARG A 61 10.05 0.49 9.39
C ARG A 61 8.87 1.40 9.74
N LEU A 62 8.25 2.02 8.73
CA LEU A 62 7.04 2.82 8.92
C LEU A 62 5.92 1.95 9.51
N LEU A 63 5.58 0.82 8.85
CA LEU A 63 4.51 -0.06 9.28
C LEU A 63 4.77 -0.70 10.65
N ALA A 64 6.03 -0.98 10.99
CA ALA A 64 6.41 -1.49 12.31
C ALA A 64 6.05 -0.52 13.45
N SER A 65 5.99 0.79 13.17
CA SER A 65 5.61 1.82 14.14
C SER A 65 4.08 1.98 14.31
N ILE A 66 3.29 1.35 13.45
CA ILE A 66 1.83 1.44 13.46
C ILE A 66 1.26 0.37 14.39
N ALA A 67 0.21 0.70 15.14
CA ALA A 67 -0.50 -0.25 15.99
C ALA A 67 -1.14 -1.38 15.16
N ASP A 68 -1.16 -2.58 15.70
CA ASP A 68 -1.81 -3.73 15.07
C ASP A 68 -3.33 -3.66 15.20
N VAL A 69 -4.02 -4.29 14.25
CA VAL A 69 -5.48 -4.49 14.25
C VAL A 69 -5.78 -5.98 14.18
N GLU A 70 -6.74 -6.43 14.97
CA GLU A 70 -7.04 -7.87 15.16
C GLU A 70 -7.82 -8.51 14.02
N ASN A 71 -8.68 -7.74 13.36
CA ASN A 71 -9.52 -8.18 12.26
C ASN A 71 -9.93 -6.99 11.36
N ASP A 72 -10.66 -7.29 10.30
CA ASP A 72 -11.11 -6.31 9.30
C ASP A 72 -12.55 -5.80 9.57
N ASP A 73 -13.13 -6.09 10.74
CA ASP A 73 -14.55 -5.85 11.01
C ASP A 73 -14.90 -4.36 11.07
N LEU A 74 -13.94 -3.51 11.48
CA LEU A 74 -14.10 -2.06 11.55
C LEU A 74 -14.00 -1.37 10.19
N VAL A 75 -13.57 -2.08 9.13
CA VAL A 75 -13.54 -1.51 7.78
C VAL A 75 -14.98 -1.50 7.22
N PRO A 76 -15.55 -0.34 6.88
CA PRO A 76 -16.90 -0.30 6.32
C PRO A 76 -17.02 -1.15 5.04
N PRO A 77 -18.14 -1.85 4.81
CA PRO A 77 -18.35 -2.59 3.56
C PRO A 77 -18.28 -1.71 2.29
N THR A 78 -18.51 -0.40 2.43
CA THR A 78 -18.43 0.58 1.35
C THR A 78 -17.04 1.21 1.17
N SER A 79 -16.07 0.83 2.01
CA SER A 79 -14.69 1.34 1.96
C SER A 79 -13.95 0.84 0.73
N LEU A 80 -13.17 1.71 0.07
CA LEU A 80 -12.34 1.34 -1.08
C LEU A 80 -11.39 0.17 -0.78
N LEU A 81 -10.85 0.09 0.45
CA LEU A 81 -10.00 -1.02 0.88
C LEU A 81 -10.64 -2.42 0.70
N ARG A 82 -11.97 -2.51 0.68
CA ARG A 82 -12.69 -3.78 0.50
C ARG A 82 -12.48 -4.41 -0.87
N GLU A 83 -11.97 -3.65 -1.85
CA GLU A 83 -11.51 -4.18 -3.15
C GLU A 83 -10.34 -5.16 -2.98
N PHE A 84 -9.47 -4.93 -1.98
CA PHE A 84 -8.25 -5.71 -1.77
C PHE A 84 -8.39 -6.77 -0.68
N ILE A 85 -9.13 -6.46 0.39
CA ILE A 85 -9.24 -7.33 1.57
C ILE A 85 -10.56 -8.12 1.61
N GLY A 86 -11.46 -7.92 0.63
CA GLY A 86 -12.78 -8.55 0.58
C GLY A 86 -13.79 -7.96 1.57
N GLY A 87 -15.05 -8.39 1.49
CA GLY A 87 -16.17 -7.90 2.33
C GLY A 87 -16.83 -6.62 1.82
N SER A 88 -16.75 -6.37 0.51
CA SER A 88 -17.40 -5.25 -0.16
C SER A 88 -18.92 -5.37 -0.12
N ALA A 89 -19.64 -4.25 0.02
CA ALA A 89 -21.09 -4.18 -0.20
C ALA A 89 -21.46 -4.05 -1.69
N TYR A 90 -20.48 -3.86 -2.56
CA TYR A 90 -20.67 -3.72 -3.99
C TYR A 90 -20.39 -5.03 -4.72
N ASP A 91 -21.37 -5.52 -5.47
CA ASP A 91 -21.25 -6.64 -6.40
C ASP A 91 -20.85 -6.11 -7.79
N VAL A 92 -19.67 -5.51 -7.89
CA VAL A 92 -19.12 -5.04 -9.17
C VAL A 92 -17.83 -5.80 -9.41
N HIS A 93 -17.96 -6.87 -10.20
CA HIS A 93 -16.87 -7.67 -10.73
C HIS A 93 -16.96 -7.68 -12.25
#